data_AF-A0A7S4QKR2-F1
#
_entry.id   AF-A0A7S4QKR2-F1
#
_cell.length_a   1.000
_cell.length_b   1.000
_cell.length_c   1.000
_cell.angle_alpha   90.00
_cell.angle_beta   90.00
_cell.angle_gamma   90.00
#
_symmetry.space_group_name_H-M   'P 1'
#
loop_
_entity.id
_entity.type
_entity.pdbx_description
1 polymer ?
#
loop_
_entity_poly.entity_id
_entity_poly.type
_entity_poly.pdbx_seq_one_letter_code
_entity_poly.pdbx_strand_id
1 'polypeptide(L)'
;SSHFSSRARFPAISGAPFWSGRLLERRLTACGAMPANGHGPTARGLRRLHLVCAALALASVASWFDSWSLVQGAPEHHRRRTPPRALPGGCRRGGPGASPRLLGRPQAAAAATAARAGRPDGCLCKFGVIGDVQYADCDDGTDFHGIQPRRFRRTLELVRGAVHRWVVEDRVDFAVQMGDLIDRRNVDMSQSSEALETALQQFPSELPRLDLLGNHELYNFPRTDLAACGLQLVGEGIPGAVPGNAAAARGEACYCHIPADGRGGRWEVIVLDSYDVACIGYPEGHPKRAEAERLLAERNPRALLPEVDWFHELPEELHRFVPYNGGLGPDQLEWLRGRLAECMDAGRRAIILTHVPLMEASTTPKTVVWNSEEVLQVLRSADGRCIAGVIAGHDHDAGYAVDPVSGIHHVTCLSPLVCAPGSAQTGAATVECYDGWAVVRGHGVFCVESGTRARGCQYEQIELSRADPRGW
;
A
#
# COMPACT_ATOMS: atom_id res chain seq x y z
N SER A 1 68.01 -7.79 16.83
CA SER A 1 67.82 -7.63 18.28
C SER A 1 67.15 -6.29 18.55
N SER A 2 65.97 -6.33 19.19
CA SER A 2 65.37 -5.31 20.09
C SER A 2 65.62 -3.81 19.83
N HIS A 3 64.55 -3.03 19.54
CA HIS A 3 63.94 -1.99 20.39
C HIS A 3 64.25 -0.55 19.85
N PHE A 4 63.38 0.49 19.82
CA PHE A 4 62.31 0.96 20.71
C PHE A 4 61.32 1.94 20.00
N SER A 5 60.01 1.80 20.28
CA SER A 5 58.89 2.77 20.49
C SER A 5 58.82 4.18 19.84
N SER A 6 57.65 4.54 19.27
CA SER A 6 56.68 5.44 19.94
C SER A 6 55.31 5.50 19.23
N ARG A 7 54.24 5.57 20.05
CA ARG A 7 52.82 5.68 19.67
C ARG A 7 52.47 7.12 19.28
N ALA A 8 51.62 7.27 18.27
CA ALA A 8 50.63 8.35 18.22
C ALA A 8 49.25 7.72 17.97
N ARG A 9 48.38 7.76 18.99
CA ARG A 9 46.95 7.48 18.87
C ARG A 9 46.28 8.72 18.28
N PHE A 10 45.58 8.59 17.16
CA PHE A 10 44.65 9.61 16.68
C PHE A 10 43.21 9.23 17.07
N PRO A 11 42.36 10.18 17.49
CA PRO A 11 40.98 9.90 17.80
C PRO A 11 40.21 9.53 16.53
N ALA A 12 39.41 8.47 16.62
CA ALA A 12 38.49 8.06 15.57
C ALA A 12 37.44 9.15 15.35
N ILE A 13 37.38 9.70 14.14
CA ILE A 13 36.26 10.52 13.69
C ILE A 13 35.25 9.56 13.06
N SER A 14 34.13 9.36 13.76
CA SER A 14 32.93 8.70 13.26
C SER A 14 32.23 9.61 12.25
N GLY A 15 31.99 9.11 11.03
CA GLY A 15 31.15 9.78 10.04
C GLY A 15 31.83 10.03 8.69
N ALA A 16 32.10 8.97 7.94
CA ALA A 16 32.28 9.04 6.49
C ALA A 16 31.90 7.67 5.88
N PRO A 17 31.10 7.63 4.79
CA PRO A 17 30.69 6.38 4.19
C PRO A 17 31.87 5.68 3.50
N PHE A 18 31.99 4.38 3.72
CA PHE A 18 32.95 3.51 3.04
C PHE A 18 32.65 3.50 1.53
N TRP A 19 33.56 4.03 0.72
CA TRP A 19 33.50 3.91 -0.73
C TRP A 19 34.26 2.65 -1.19
N SER A 20 33.66 1.87 -2.09
CA SER A 20 34.37 0.75 -2.72
C SER A 20 35.52 1.26 -3.60
N GLY A 21 36.66 0.57 -3.59
CA GLY A 21 37.92 1.04 -4.19
C GLY A 21 37.83 1.46 -5.66
N ARG A 22 36.91 0.87 -6.44
CA ARG A 22 36.72 1.17 -7.88
C ARG A 22 35.99 2.50 -8.13
N LEU A 23 35.16 2.97 -7.20
CA LEU A 23 34.46 4.26 -7.33
C LEU A 23 35.40 5.43 -7.03
N LEU A 24 36.32 5.23 -6.08
CA LEU A 24 37.34 6.21 -5.71
C LEU A 24 38.35 6.41 -6.86
N GLU A 25 38.79 5.33 -7.52
CA GLU A 25 39.68 5.42 -8.69
C GLU A 25 39.04 6.19 -9.85
N ARG A 26 37.78 5.92 -10.19
CA ARG A 26 37.09 6.60 -11.30
C ARG A 26 36.93 8.11 -11.09
N ARG A 27 36.71 8.56 -9.85
CA ARG A 27 36.58 9.98 -9.52
C ARG A 27 37.93 10.72 -9.43
N LEU A 28 38.99 10.03 -9.03
CA LEU A 28 40.36 10.58 -9.00
C LEU A 28 40.91 10.84 -10.41
N THR A 29 40.54 10.02 -11.40
CA THR A 29 40.91 10.22 -12.81
C THR A 29 40.18 11.41 -13.42
N ALA A 30 38.88 11.59 -13.11
CA ALA A 30 38.07 12.69 -13.64
C ALA A 30 38.51 14.09 -13.14
N CYS A 31 39.16 14.18 -11.98
CA CYS A 31 39.67 15.44 -11.42
C CYS A 31 41.15 15.72 -11.75
N GLY A 32 41.79 14.90 -12.60
CA GLY A 32 43.19 15.07 -12.99
C GLY A 32 44.21 14.82 -11.87
N ALA A 33 43.86 14.02 -10.85
CA ALA A 33 44.69 13.79 -9.67
C ALA A 33 45.63 12.56 -9.78
N MET A 34 45.51 11.76 -10.84
CA MET A 34 46.35 10.59 -11.13
C MET A 34 47.03 10.75 -12.50
N PRO A 35 48.36 10.60 -12.62
CA PRO A 35 48.99 10.45 -13.92
C PRO A 35 48.68 9.05 -14.49
N ALA A 36 48.55 8.94 -15.82
CA ALA A 36 48.12 7.73 -16.52
C ALA A 36 49.00 6.48 -16.34
N ASN A 37 50.11 6.57 -15.58
CA ASN A 37 51.14 5.53 -15.47
C ASN A 37 51.26 4.90 -14.05
N GLY A 38 50.21 4.90 -13.23
CA GLY A 38 50.12 3.98 -12.08
C GLY A 38 51.02 4.29 -10.87
N HIS A 39 51.33 5.57 -10.61
CA HIS A 39 51.94 5.98 -9.33
C HIS A 39 50.93 6.80 -8.50
N GLY A 40 50.94 6.58 -7.19
CA GLY A 40 49.95 7.11 -6.24
C GLY A 40 49.78 8.63 -6.23
N PRO A 41 48.72 9.14 -5.57
CA PRO A 41 48.26 10.52 -5.72
C PRO A 41 49.33 11.54 -5.28
N THR A 42 49.50 12.60 -6.08
CA THR A 42 50.45 13.68 -5.77
C THR A 42 49.89 14.65 -4.73
N ALA A 43 50.76 15.24 -3.92
CA ALA A 43 50.39 16.23 -2.89
C ALA A 43 49.62 17.46 -3.46
N ARG A 44 49.83 17.78 -4.75
CA ARG A 44 49.05 18.81 -5.47
C ARG A 44 47.61 18.37 -5.77
N GLY A 45 47.40 17.10 -6.12
CA GLY A 45 46.06 16.54 -6.39
C GLY A 45 45.19 16.48 -5.14
N LEU A 46 45.77 16.08 -4.01
CA LEU A 46 45.06 16.04 -2.72
C LEU A 46 44.63 17.44 -2.23
N ARG A 47 45.44 18.47 -2.46
CA ARG A 47 45.07 19.86 -2.12
C ARG A 47 43.90 20.39 -2.97
N ARG A 48 43.83 20.03 -4.25
CA ARG A 48 42.71 20.41 -5.12
C ARG A 48 41.41 19.72 -4.70
N LEU A 49 41.47 18.44 -4.33
CA LEU A 49 40.31 17.70 -3.83
C LEU A 49 39.76 18.32 -2.54
N HIS A 50 40.64 18.71 -1.61
CA HIS A 50 40.22 19.39 -0.39
C HIS A 50 39.54 20.74 -0.64
N LEU A 51 40.03 21.53 -1.61
CA LEU A 51 39.41 22.81 -1.98
C LEU A 51 38.02 22.63 -2.60
N VAL A 52 37.83 21.61 -3.44
CA VAL A 52 36.52 21.30 -4.03
C VAL A 52 35.52 20.84 -2.97
N CYS A 53 35.94 19.96 -2.04
CA CYS A 53 35.08 19.54 -0.93
C CYS A 53 34.72 20.70 0.02
N ALA A 54 35.66 21.61 0.28
CA ALA A 54 35.40 22.81 1.10
C ALA A 54 34.42 23.79 0.43
N ALA A 55 34.51 23.97 -0.89
CA ALA A 55 33.59 24.82 -1.64
C ALA A 55 32.14 24.26 -1.65
N LEU A 56 32.00 22.93 -1.77
CA LEU A 56 30.69 22.27 -1.72
C LEU A 56 30.06 22.32 -0.31
N ALA A 57 30.88 22.23 0.74
CA ALA A 57 30.40 22.39 2.12
C ALA A 57 29.94 23.84 2.40
N LEU A 58 30.65 24.85 1.88
CA LEU A 58 30.27 26.26 2.05
C LEU A 58 28.97 26.63 1.31
N ALA A 59 28.73 26.05 0.12
CA ALA A 59 27.49 26.25 -0.62
C ALA A 59 26.25 25.67 0.11
N SER A 60 26.43 24.61 0.91
CA SER A 60 25.36 23.97 1.68
C SER A 60 24.99 24.73 2.97
N VAL A 61 25.91 25.54 3.51
CA VAL A 61 25.66 26.36 4.71
C VAL A 61 24.98 27.68 4.34
N ALA A 62 25.26 28.22 3.14
CA ALA A 62 24.64 29.46 2.66
C ALA A 62 23.13 29.31 2.38
N SER A 63 22.68 28.16 1.84
CA SER A 63 21.25 27.90 1.61
C SER A 63 20.44 27.72 2.91
N TRP A 64 21.11 27.43 4.03
CA TRP A 64 20.49 27.27 5.34
C TRP A 64 20.19 28.62 6.01
N PHE A 65 21.02 29.64 5.80
CA PHE A 65 20.82 30.98 6.37
C PHE A 65 19.74 31.81 5.65
N ASP A 66 19.59 31.63 4.33
CA ASP A 66 18.53 32.32 3.57
C ASP A 66 17.12 31.78 3.91
N SER A 67 17.03 30.52 4.33
CA SER A 67 15.77 29.89 4.76
C SER A 67 15.36 30.25 6.19
N TRP A 68 16.32 30.65 7.05
CA TRP A 68 16.06 30.98 8.46
C TRP A 68 15.54 32.42 8.66
N SER A 69 15.78 33.30 7.70
CA SER A 69 15.50 34.75 7.82
C SER A 69 14.06 35.16 7.45
N LEU A 70 13.24 34.23 6.93
CA LEU A 70 11.88 34.50 6.42
C LEU A 70 10.73 34.05 7.36
N VAL A 71 11.02 33.52 8.56
CA VAL A 71 10.00 32.86 9.43
C VAL A 71 9.71 33.59 10.76
N GLN A 72 10.23 34.79 11.03
CA GLN A 72 9.97 35.49 12.30
C GLN A 72 9.10 36.75 12.11
N GLY A 73 7.81 36.63 12.41
CA GLY A 73 6.82 37.71 12.35
C GLY A 73 5.60 37.51 13.26
N ALA A 74 5.82 37.47 14.59
CA ALA A 74 4.89 37.84 15.69
C ALA A 74 3.64 36.97 16.00
N PRO A 75 2.97 37.13 17.18
CA PRO A 75 3.51 37.15 18.55
C PRO A 75 2.80 36.15 19.50
N GLU A 76 3.46 35.89 20.63
CA GLU A 76 3.08 35.01 21.75
C GLU A 76 1.78 35.42 22.47
N HIS A 77 0.98 34.43 22.89
CA HIS A 77 0.12 34.54 24.06
C HIS A 77 0.23 33.30 24.97
N HIS A 78 0.83 33.53 26.14
CA HIS A 78 0.85 32.64 27.30
C HIS A 78 -0.55 32.19 27.74
N ARG A 79 -0.68 30.91 28.14
CA ARG A 79 -1.40 30.52 29.38
C ARG A 79 -0.97 29.15 29.88
N ARG A 80 -0.36 29.16 31.07
CA ARG A 80 -0.02 28.02 31.91
C ARG A 80 -1.28 27.29 32.38
N ARG A 81 -1.28 25.96 32.38
CA ARG A 81 -2.09 25.13 33.30
C ARG A 81 -1.29 23.93 33.80
N THR A 82 -1.14 23.87 35.12
CA THR A 82 -0.61 22.78 35.95
C THR A 82 -1.52 21.55 35.97
N PRO A 83 -0.98 20.32 36.15
CA PRO A 83 -1.78 19.10 36.30
C PRO A 83 -2.09 18.79 37.78
N PRO A 84 -3.16 18.05 38.10
CA PRO A 84 -3.32 17.46 39.43
C PRO A 84 -2.87 15.99 39.47
N ARG A 85 -1.88 15.77 40.33
CA ARG A 85 -1.63 14.68 41.27
C ARG A 85 -2.41 13.36 41.17
N ALA A 86 -1.62 12.29 41.10
CA ALA A 86 -1.91 10.92 41.51
C ALA A 86 -2.06 10.76 43.03
N LEU A 87 -2.77 9.70 43.46
CA LEU A 87 -2.65 9.03 44.78
C LEU A 87 -3.42 7.67 44.75
N PRO A 88 -3.22 6.72 45.70
CA PRO A 88 -2.49 5.48 45.41
C PRO A 88 -3.23 4.18 45.80
N GLY A 89 -2.61 3.02 45.52
CA GLY A 89 -2.61 1.90 46.46
C GLY A 89 -2.89 0.52 45.88
N GLY A 90 -2.14 -0.49 46.35
CA GLY A 90 -2.62 -1.87 46.40
C GLY A 90 -1.69 -2.94 45.83
N CYS A 91 -0.52 -3.14 46.47
CA CYS A 91 0.30 -4.32 46.24
C CYS A 91 -0.26 -5.51 47.05
N ARG A 92 -0.59 -6.64 46.41
CA ARG A 92 -0.69 -7.96 47.07
C ARG A 92 -0.16 -9.07 46.17
N ARG A 93 0.78 -9.85 46.72
CA ARG A 93 1.33 -11.10 46.18
C ARG A 93 0.37 -12.27 46.46
N GLY A 94 0.26 -13.19 45.51
CA GLY A 94 -0.35 -14.52 45.67
C GLY A 94 0.20 -15.47 44.59
N GLY A 95 0.63 -16.67 44.99
CA GLY A 95 1.46 -17.61 44.23
C GLY A 95 0.75 -18.48 43.16
N PRO A 96 1.43 -19.52 42.64
CA PRO A 96 1.30 -19.98 41.26
C PRO A 96 0.36 -21.18 41.06
N GLY A 97 -0.19 -21.31 39.86
CA GLY A 97 -0.71 -22.58 39.33
C GLY A 97 -2.08 -22.49 38.67
N ALA A 98 -2.12 -22.50 37.33
CA ALA A 98 -3.12 -23.19 36.52
C ALA A 98 -2.84 -22.91 35.02
N SER A 99 -2.60 -23.97 34.24
CA SER A 99 -2.57 -23.91 32.78
C SER A 99 -3.90 -23.41 32.23
N PRO A 100 -3.93 -22.52 31.22
CA PRO A 100 -5.19 -22.13 30.61
C PRO A 100 -5.65 -23.23 29.66
N ARG A 101 -6.76 -23.88 30.01
CA ARG A 101 -7.59 -24.64 29.07
C ARG A 101 -8.08 -23.70 27.98
N LEU A 102 -7.86 -24.05 26.72
CA LEU A 102 -8.56 -23.43 25.59
C LEU A 102 -10.07 -23.61 25.77
N LEU A 103 -10.76 -22.54 26.17
CA LEU A 103 -12.20 -22.42 26.04
C LEU A 103 -12.48 -21.87 24.64
N GLY A 104 -13.08 -22.71 23.80
CA GLY A 104 -13.43 -22.41 22.43
C GLY A 104 -14.36 -21.21 22.31
N ARG A 105 -14.09 -20.37 21.29
CA ARG A 105 -14.81 -19.15 20.91
C ARG A 105 -16.30 -19.40 20.60
N PRO A 106 -17.24 -18.87 21.40
CA PRO A 106 -18.66 -18.78 21.03
C PRO A 106 -19.01 -17.41 20.39
N GLN A 107 -18.09 -16.43 20.41
CA GLN A 107 -18.37 -15.05 19.98
C GLN A 107 -18.48 -14.87 18.45
N ALA A 108 -17.67 -15.59 17.66
CA ALA A 108 -17.66 -15.44 16.21
C ALA A 108 -18.98 -15.89 15.55
N ALA A 109 -19.60 -16.96 16.06
CA ALA A 109 -20.86 -17.48 15.53
C ALA A 109 -22.06 -16.56 15.87
N ALA A 110 -22.04 -15.91 17.04
CA ALA A 110 -23.07 -14.96 17.45
C ALA A 110 -23.00 -13.65 16.61
N ALA A 111 -21.79 -13.14 16.37
CA ALA A 111 -21.57 -11.97 15.51
C ALA A 111 -22.02 -12.22 14.06
N ALA A 112 -21.67 -13.39 13.48
CA ALA A 112 -22.11 -13.79 12.15
C ALA A 112 -23.64 -13.96 12.03
N THR A 113 -24.34 -14.23 13.14
CA THR A 113 -25.80 -14.36 13.17
C THR A 113 -26.48 -12.99 13.25
N ALA A 114 -25.88 -12.03 13.95
CA ALA A 114 -26.38 -10.65 14.04
C ALA A 114 -26.17 -9.86 12.73
N ALA A 115 -25.03 -10.04 12.04
CA ALA A 115 -24.78 -9.43 10.73
C ALA A 115 -25.81 -9.85 9.66
N ARG A 116 -26.39 -11.05 9.79
CA ARG A 116 -27.44 -11.55 8.89
C ARG A 116 -28.82 -10.89 9.13
N ALA A 117 -29.07 -10.34 10.30
CA ALA A 117 -30.32 -9.67 10.61
C ALA A 117 -30.26 -8.21 10.09
N GLY A 118 -30.84 -7.97 8.91
CA GLY A 118 -30.88 -6.65 8.27
C GLY A 118 -30.27 -6.59 6.87
N ARG A 119 -29.82 -7.73 6.33
CA ARG A 119 -29.33 -7.80 4.95
C ARG A 119 -30.50 -7.62 3.96
N PRO A 120 -30.31 -6.89 2.83
CA PRO A 120 -31.33 -6.82 1.78
C PRO A 120 -31.74 -8.22 1.29
N ASP A 121 -33.01 -8.38 0.91
CA ASP A 121 -33.53 -9.63 0.39
C ASP A 121 -32.69 -10.11 -0.81
N GLY A 122 -32.27 -11.37 -0.77
CA GLY A 122 -31.46 -12.00 -1.83
C GLY A 122 -29.96 -11.68 -1.82
N CYS A 123 -29.49 -10.79 -0.93
CA CYS A 123 -28.06 -10.49 -0.82
C CYS A 123 -27.31 -11.66 -0.13
N LEU A 124 -26.24 -12.12 -0.76
CA LEU A 124 -25.47 -13.32 -0.42
C LEU A 124 -24.21 -13.00 0.38
N CYS A 125 -23.58 -11.88 0.08
CA CYS A 125 -22.45 -11.31 0.82
C CYS A 125 -22.51 -9.80 0.73
N LYS A 126 -22.10 -9.12 1.81
CA LYS A 126 -22.04 -7.68 1.87
C LYS A 126 -20.77 -7.25 2.59
N PHE A 127 -19.92 -6.44 1.97
CA PHE A 127 -18.68 -5.98 2.59
C PHE A 127 -18.40 -4.49 2.31
N GLY A 128 -17.74 -3.82 3.25
CA GLY A 128 -17.28 -2.45 3.08
C GLY A 128 -15.94 -2.39 2.34
N VAL A 129 -15.70 -1.35 1.54
CA VAL A 129 -14.40 -1.09 0.90
C VAL A 129 -13.97 0.36 1.10
N ILE A 130 -12.72 0.58 1.48
CA ILE A 130 -12.04 1.88 1.49
C ILE A 130 -10.54 1.67 1.24
N GLY A 131 -9.92 2.50 0.40
CA GLY A 131 -8.49 2.41 0.08
C GLY A 131 -7.80 3.75 0.23
N ASP A 132 -6.47 3.74 0.16
CA ASP A 132 -5.66 4.96 -0.01
C ASP A 132 -5.96 6.02 1.07
N VAL A 133 -6.14 5.55 2.31
CA VAL A 133 -6.37 6.40 3.49
C VAL A 133 -5.14 7.27 3.74
N GLN A 134 -3.94 6.72 3.54
CA GLN A 134 -2.64 7.37 3.69
C GLN A 134 -2.61 8.31 4.90
N TYR A 135 -3.04 7.83 6.07
CA TYR A 135 -3.03 8.64 7.28
C TYR A 135 -1.60 9.02 7.68
N ALA A 136 -1.41 10.28 8.07
CA ALA A 136 -0.22 10.78 8.75
C ALA A 136 -0.63 11.97 9.63
N ASP A 137 -0.03 12.09 10.81
CA ASP A 137 -0.28 13.23 11.71
C ASP A 137 0.53 14.47 11.30
N CYS A 138 0.30 14.95 10.09
CA CYS A 138 0.94 16.14 9.55
C CYS A 138 -0.04 17.07 8.84
N ASP A 139 0.42 18.27 8.54
CA ASP A 139 -0.38 19.26 7.81
C ASP A 139 -0.66 18.80 6.38
N ASP A 140 -1.77 19.30 5.84
CA ASP A 140 -2.15 19.06 4.46
C ASP A 140 -1.00 19.44 3.51
N GLY A 141 -0.85 18.64 2.46
CA GLY A 141 0.18 18.84 1.46
C GLY A 141 -0.34 18.61 0.05
N THR A 142 0.57 18.26 -0.83
CA THR A 142 0.26 17.88 -2.21
C THR A 142 0.96 16.59 -2.59
N ASP A 143 0.61 16.04 -3.74
CA ASP A 143 1.44 15.07 -4.45
C ASP A 143 2.81 15.64 -4.84
N PHE A 144 3.66 14.78 -5.39
CA PHE A 144 5.03 15.13 -5.79
C PHE A 144 5.09 16.25 -6.82
N HIS A 145 4.08 16.37 -7.68
CA HIS A 145 4.00 17.41 -8.70
C HIS A 145 3.41 18.74 -8.21
N GLY A 146 2.93 18.81 -6.96
CA GLY A 146 2.34 20.03 -6.40
C GLY A 146 0.94 20.35 -6.93
N ILE A 147 0.25 19.37 -7.51
CA ILE A 147 -1.01 19.56 -8.24
C ILE A 147 -2.19 19.08 -7.41
N GLN A 148 -2.10 17.87 -6.83
CA GLN A 148 -3.22 17.23 -6.16
C GLN A 148 -3.12 17.41 -4.64
N PRO A 149 -4.11 18.05 -3.97
CA PRO A 149 -4.10 18.21 -2.52
C PRO A 149 -4.18 16.87 -1.78
N ARG A 150 -3.42 16.73 -0.69
CA ARG A 150 -3.41 15.56 0.20
C ARG A 150 -3.76 15.96 1.62
N ARG A 151 -4.82 15.38 2.18
CA ARG A 151 -5.41 15.77 3.47
C ARG A 151 -5.25 14.68 4.53
N PHE A 152 -4.02 14.52 5.01
CA PHE A 152 -3.57 13.35 5.78
C PHE A 152 -4.39 13.07 7.04
N ARG A 153 -4.66 14.07 7.88
CA ARG A 153 -5.43 13.86 9.13
C ARG A 153 -6.91 13.61 8.86
N ARG A 154 -7.46 14.27 7.84
CA ARG A 154 -8.89 14.23 7.56
C ARG A 154 -9.36 12.86 7.07
N THR A 155 -8.47 12.03 6.51
CA THR A 155 -8.85 10.70 6.04
C THR A 155 -9.44 9.85 7.17
N LEU A 156 -9.01 10.03 8.43
CA LEU A 156 -9.62 9.34 9.58
C LEU A 156 -11.06 9.78 9.86
N GLU A 157 -11.46 11.00 9.51
CA GLU A 157 -12.87 11.42 9.62
C GLU A 157 -13.74 10.62 8.63
N LEU A 158 -13.23 10.42 7.41
CA LEU A 158 -13.91 9.64 6.37
C LEU A 158 -13.96 8.15 6.72
N VAL A 159 -12.86 7.60 7.25
CA VAL A 159 -12.84 6.22 7.79
C VAL A 159 -13.88 6.03 8.88
N ARG A 160 -13.96 6.95 9.87
CA ARG A 160 -14.97 6.87 10.94
C ARG A 160 -16.40 6.92 10.40
N GLY A 161 -16.66 7.78 9.40
CA GLY A 161 -17.96 7.83 8.74
C GLY A 161 -18.32 6.52 8.04
N ALA A 162 -17.38 5.97 7.27
CA ALA A 162 -17.54 4.70 6.57
C ALA A 162 -17.80 3.53 7.54
N VAL A 163 -16.96 3.41 8.58
CA VAL A 163 -17.09 2.37 9.61
C VAL A 163 -18.41 2.50 10.37
N HIS A 164 -18.82 3.72 10.77
CA HIS A 164 -20.11 3.93 11.41
C HIS A 164 -21.25 3.41 10.52
N ARG A 165 -21.26 3.79 9.24
CA ARG A 165 -22.28 3.33 8.29
C ARG A 165 -22.26 1.81 8.12
N TRP A 166 -21.08 1.20 7.96
CA TRP A 166 -20.93 -0.25 7.83
C TRP A 166 -21.45 -1.03 9.03
N VAL A 167 -21.24 -0.51 10.25
CA VAL A 167 -21.65 -1.18 11.49
C VAL A 167 -23.13 -0.93 11.80
N VAL A 168 -23.60 0.30 11.65
CA VAL A 168 -24.92 0.73 12.13
C VAL A 168 -26.00 0.57 11.08
N GLU A 169 -25.73 1.02 9.85
CA GLU A 169 -26.72 1.13 8.78
C GLU A 169 -26.65 -0.09 7.86
N ASP A 170 -25.48 -0.33 7.26
CA ASP A 170 -25.30 -1.31 6.20
C ASP A 170 -25.16 -2.74 6.73
N ARG A 171 -24.64 -2.90 7.96
CA ARG A 171 -24.37 -4.18 8.63
C ARG A 171 -23.61 -5.16 7.75
N VAL A 172 -22.44 -4.71 7.31
CA VAL A 172 -21.56 -5.51 6.45
C VAL A 172 -21.03 -6.75 7.20
N ASP A 173 -20.72 -7.81 6.46
CA ASP A 173 -20.14 -9.04 7.00
C ASP A 173 -18.67 -8.85 7.43
N PHE A 174 -17.95 -7.99 6.69
CA PHE A 174 -16.56 -7.59 6.96
C PHE A 174 -16.24 -6.29 6.22
N ALA A 175 -15.13 -5.65 6.59
CA ALA A 175 -14.57 -4.51 5.88
C ALA A 175 -13.27 -4.89 5.15
N VAL A 176 -13.03 -4.23 4.02
CA VAL A 176 -11.79 -4.33 3.26
C VAL A 176 -11.12 -2.97 3.24
N GLN A 177 -9.91 -2.92 3.78
CA GLN A 177 -8.97 -1.86 3.54
C GLN A 177 -8.18 -2.23 2.27
N MET A 178 -8.18 -1.37 1.25
CA MET A 178 -7.69 -1.69 -0.10
C MET A 178 -6.20 -1.36 -0.32
N GLY A 179 -5.38 -1.32 0.73
CA GLY A 179 -3.98 -0.86 0.68
C GLY A 179 -3.83 0.64 0.92
N ASP A 180 -2.61 1.05 1.26
CA ASP A 180 -2.21 2.41 1.60
C ASP A 180 -3.00 3.01 2.77
N LEU A 181 -3.00 2.35 3.93
CA LEU A 181 -3.66 2.82 5.15
C LEU A 181 -2.95 4.04 5.76
N ILE A 182 -1.61 4.05 5.73
CA ILE A 182 -0.78 5.13 6.29
C ILE A 182 0.20 5.68 5.25
N ASP A 183 0.53 6.98 5.32
CA ASP A 183 1.44 7.60 4.34
C ASP A 183 2.92 7.26 4.63
N ARG A 184 3.79 7.39 3.61
CA ARG A 184 5.24 7.20 3.76
C ARG A 184 5.89 8.27 4.64
N ARG A 185 5.26 9.45 4.75
CA ARG A 185 5.72 10.56 5.60
C ARG A 185 5.91 10.12 7.06
N ASN A 186 5.18 9.10 7.50
CA ASN A 186 5.38 8.54 8.83
C ASN A 186 6.77 7.93 9.01
N VAL A 187 7.45 7.49 7.94
CA VAL A 187 8.86 7.06 7.98
C VAL A 187 9.75 8.25 8.33
N ASP A 188 9.61 9.37 7.60
CA ASP A 188 10.39 10.59 7.82
C ASP A 188 10.16 11.17 9.23
N MET A 189 8.95 11.01 9.76
CA MET A 189 8.56 11.44 11.10
C MET A 189 8.84 10.40 12.19
N SER A 190 9.29 9.19 11.84
CA SER A 190 9.49 8.06 12.76
C SER A 190 8.21 7.67 13.55
N GLN A 191 7.06 7.70 12.88
CA GLN A 191 5.73 7.49 13.45
C GLN A 191 4.95 6.33 12.81
N SER A 192 5.57 5.52 11.95
CA SER A 192 4.89 4.45 11.19
C SER A 192 4.01 3.54 12.06
N SER A 193 4.54 3.04 13.18
CA SER A 193 3.77 2.17 14.09
C SER A 193 2.61 2.89 14.78
N GLU A 194 2.83 4.12 15.27
CA GLU A 194 1.81 4.92 15.95
C GLU A 194 0.70 5.35 14.99
N ALA A 195 1.06 5.74 13.77
CA ALA A 195 0.12 6.08 12.71
C ALA A 195 -0.72 4.87 12.31
N LEU A 196 -0.10 3.70 12.16
CA LEU A 196 -0.81 2.46 11.85
C LEU A 196 -1.79 2.11 12.97
N GLU A 197 -1.34 2.11 14.23
CA GLU A 197 -2.20 1.84 15.37
C GLU A 197 -3.40 2.80 15.41
N THR A 198 -3.15 4.10 15.23
CA THR A 198 -4.19 5.14 15.20
C THR A 198 -5.23 4.89 14.10
N ALA A 199 -4.78 4.51 12.90
CA ALA A 199 -5.66 4.21 11.78
C ALA A 199 -6.46 2.90 12.02
N LEU A 200 -5.82 1.85 12.54
CA LEU A 200 -6.48 0.57 12.83
C LEU A 200 -7.51 0.69 13.96
N GLN A 201 -7.28 1.55 14.96
CA GLN A 201 -8.23 1.83 16.05
C GLN A 201 -9.57 2.41 15.56
N GLN A 202 -9.65 2.91 14.32
CA GLN A 202 -10.91 3.36 13.75
C GLN A 202 -11.85 2.20 13.38
N PHE A 203 -11.34 0.97 13.30
CA PHE A 203 -12.11 -0.24 13.01
C PHE A 203 -12.38 -1.00 14.33
N PRO A 204 -13.65 -1.22 14.71
CA PRO A 204 -13.97 -1.95 15.93
C PRO A 204 -13.60 -3.43 15.78
N SER A 205 -13.22 -4.06 16.89
CA SER A 205 -12.77 -5.46 16.92
C SER A 205 -13.85 -6.47 16.48
N GLU A 206 -15.11 -6.06 16.56
CA GLU A 206 -16.30 -6.83 16.20
C GLU A 206 -16.57 -6.86 14.70
N LEU A 207 -15.96 -5.93 13.93
CA LEU A 207 -16.04 -5.88 12.48
C LEU A 207 -14.82 -6.62 11.91
N PRO A 208 -14.98 -7.83 11.35
CA PRO A 208 -13.88 -8.54 10.70
C PRO A 208 -13.30 -7.66 9.58
N ARG A 209 -11.97 -7.69 9.43
CA ARG A 209 -11.27 -6.86 8.46
C ARG A 209 -10.35 -7.70 7.59
N LEU A 210 -10.16 -7.23 6.37
CA LEU A 210 -9.14 -7.69 5.45
C LEU A 210 -8.35 -6.45 5.03
N ASP A 211 -7.03 -6.52 5.13
CA ASP A 211 -6.13 -5.42 4.78
C ASP A 211 -5.28 -5.85 3.58
N LEU A 212 -5.41 -5.13 2.46
CA LEU A 212 -4.56 -5.33 1.28
C LEU A 212 -3.21 -4.62 1.48
N LEU A 213 -2.19 -5.09 0.76
CA LEU A 213 -0.91 -4.39 0.70
C LEU A 213 -0.92 -3.32 -0.40
N GLY A 214 -0.69 -2.09 0.01
CA GLY A 214 -0.27 -0.99 -0.85
C GLY A 214 1.24 -0.74 -0.81
N ASN A 215 1.73 0.13 -1.69
CA ASN A 215 3.14 0.52 -1.69
C ASN A 215 3.52 1.27 -0.40
N HIS A 216 2.60 1.99 0.22
CA HIS A 216 2.87 2.72 1.45
C HIS A 216 2.98 1.83 2.68
N GLU A 217 2.31 0.67 2.74
CA GLU A 217 2.64 -0.34 3.74
C GLU A 217 4.11 -0.76 3.60
N LEU A 218 4.56 -1.01 2.37
CA LEU A 218 5.91 -1.48 2.07
C LEU A 218 7.00 -0.40 2.16
N TYR A 219 6.63 0.88 2.19
CA TYR A 219 7.54 1.97 2.57
C TYR A 219 7.73 2.03 4.08
N ASN A 220 6.68 1.77 4.85
CA ASN A 220 6.68 1.89 6.30
C ASN A 220 7.22 0.65 7.01
N PHE A 221 6.96 -0.54 6.46
CA PHE A 221 7.29 -1.81 7.09
C PHE A 221 7.92 -2.78 6.09
N PRO A 222 8.99 -3.50 6.48
CA PRO A 222 9.45 -4.64 5.70
C PRO A 222 8.40 -5.76 5.75
N ARG A 223 8.35 -6.62 4.73
CA ARG A 223 7.39 -7.73 4.68
C ARG A 223 7.42 -8.65 5.90
N THR A 224 8.59 -8.80 6.53
CA THR A 224 8.78 -9.61 7.75
C THR A 224 7.99 -9.13 8.95
N ASP A 225 7.61 -7.85 8.98
CA ASP A 225 6.99 -7.22 10.14
C ASP A 225 5.47 -7.08 9.97
N LEU A 226 4.96 -7.26 8.75
CA LEU A 226 3.55 -7.04 8.42
C LEU A 226 2.62 -7.96 9.21
N ALA A 227 2.99 -9.22 9.43
CA ALA A 227 2.20 -10.17 10.22
C ALA A 227 2.10 -9.79 11.72
N ALA A 228 3.01 -8.96 12.22
CA ALA A 228 3.06 -8.54 13.61
C ALA A 228 2.51 -7.12 13.84
N CYS A 229 2.31 -6.33 12.77
CA CYS A 229 1.93 -4.93 12.88
C CYS A 229 0.42 -4.67 13.04
N GLY A 230 -0.41 -5.73 13.03
CA GLY A 230 -1.86 -5.65 13.27
C GLY A 230 -2.72 -5.62 12.00
N LEU A 231 -2.10 -5.62 10.82
CA LEU A 231 -2.79 -5.85 9.54
C LEU A 231 -3.29 -7.30 9.44
N GLN A 232 -4.47 -7.49 8.83
CA GLN A 232 -5.13 -8.77 8.60
C GLN A 232 -5.04 -9.12 7.10
N LEU A 233 -3.89 -9.64 6.67
CA LEU A 233 -3.50 -9.75 5.25
C LEU A 233 -4.09 -10.97 4.55
N VAL A 234 -4.58 -11.95 5.31
CA VAL A 234 -5.19 -13.18 4.78
C VAL A 234 -6.56 -13.45 5.40
N GLY A 235 -7.22 -12.39 5.86
CA GLY A 235 -8.59 -12.42 6.40
C GLY A 235 -8.66 -13.06 7.78
N GLU A 236 -7.68 -12.83 8.64
CA GLU A 236 -7.63 -13.34 10.01
C GLU A 236 -8.87 -12.90 10.80
N GLY A 237 -9.82 -13.81 10.98
CA GLY A 237 -11.09 -13.53 11.68
C GLY A 237 -12.31 -13.43 10.76
N ILE A 238 -12.11 -13.46 9.43
CA ILE A 238 -13.19 -13.64 8.47
C ILE A 238 -13.47 -15.14 8.32
N PRO A 239 -14.69 -15.62 8.64
CA PRO A 239 -15.02 -17.04 8.49
C PRO A 239 -14.86 -17.52 7.05
N GLY A 240 -14.05 -18.57 6.84
CA GLY A 240 -13.83 -19.17 5.54
C GLY A 240 -12.69 -18.53 4.72
N ALA A 241 -12.03 -17.48 5.23
CA ALA A 241 -10.82 -16.97 4.58
C ALA A 241 -9.72 -18.05 4.55
N VAL A 242 -9.13 -18.25 3.38
CA VAL A 242 -8.08 -19.25 3.15
C VAL A 242 -6.90 -18.62 2.41
N PRO A 243 -5.68 -18.69 2.98
CA PRO A 243 -4.46 -18.23 2.31
C PRO A 243 -4.25 -18.92 0.97
N GLY A 244 -3.73 -18.20 -0.03
CA GLY A 244 -3.64 -18.74 -1.39
C GLY A 244 -2.62 -19.87 -1.55
N ASN A 245 -1.55 -19.87 -0.76
CA ASN A 245 -0.59 -20.96 -0.72
C ASN A 245 0.07 -21.09 0.66
N ALA A 246 1.02 -22.03 0.78
CA ALA A 246 1.76 -22.23 2.04
C ALA A 246 2.62 -21.02 2.43
N ALA A 247 3.10 -20.22 1.47
CA ALA A 247 3.83 -18.98 1.75
C ALA A 247 2.90 -17.92 2.36
N ALA A 248 1.70 -17.75 1.80
CA ALA A 248 0.67 -16.88 2.35
C ALA A 248 0.22 -17.33 3.74
N ALA A 249 0.09 -18.65 3.96
CA ALA A 249 -0.21 -19.19 5.29
C ALA A 249 0.89 -18.91 6.33
N ARG A 250 2.13 -18.63 5.89
CA ARG A 250 3.25 -18.21 6.74
C ARG A 250 3.43 -16.69 6.82
N GLY A 251 2.57 -15.91 6.14
CA GLY A 251 2.69 -14.45 6.04
C GLY A 251 3.80 -13.98 5.08
N GLU A 252 4.32 -14.86 4.23
CA GLU A 252 5.37 -14.55 3.24
C GLU A 252 4.78 -14.05 1.90
N ALA A 253 3.46 -14.17 1.74
CA ALA A 253 2.68 -13.64 0.63
C ALA A 253 1.31 -13.15 1.13
N CYS A 254 0.69 -12.21 0.44
CA CYS A 254 -0.51 -11.52 0.95
C CYS A 254 -1.68 -11.63 -0.02
N TYR A 255 -1.97 -12.86 -0.45
CA TYR A 255 -3.11 -13.18 -1.30
C TYR A 255 -3.91 -14.34 -0.71
N CYS A 256 -5.24 -14.25 -0.82
CA CYS A 256 -6.18 -15.19 -0.21
C CYS A 256 -7.49 -15.22 -0.97
N HIS A 257 -8.39 -16.10 -0.56
CA HIS A 257 -9.77 -16.11 -1.03
C HIS A 257 -10.74 -16.31 0.13
N ILE A 258 -11.97 -15.82 -0.05
CA ILE A 258 -13.05 -15.90 0.92
C ILE A 258 -14.32 -16.37 0.19
N PRO A 259 -14.82 -17.58 0.48
CA PRO A 259 -16.14 -18.01 0.06
C PRO A 259 -17.19 -17.16 0.77
N ALA A 260 -17.89 -16.32 0.01
CA ALA A 260 -18.66 -15.20 0.55
C ALA A 260 -19.99 -15.63 1.23
N ASP A 261 -20.40 -16.89 1.06
CA ASP A 261 -21.53 -17.51 1.75
C ASP A 261 -21.08 -18.79 2.46
N GLY A 262 -20.98 -18.71 3.80
CA GLY A 262 -20.75 -19.87 4.68
C GLY A 262 -21.88 -20.92 4.68
N ARG A 263 -22.62 -21.07 3.58
CA ARG A 263 -23.72 -22.03 3.33
C ARG A 263 -23.68 -22.64 1.91
N GLY A 264 -22.57 -22.59 1.18
CA GLY A 264 -22.43 -23.42 -0.03
C GLY A 264 -22.00 -22.72 -1.33
N GLY A 265 -21.31 -21.59 -1.27
CA GLY A 265 -20.46 -21.10 -2.35
C GLY A 265 -21.22 -20.61 -3.59
N ARG A 266 -21.77 -19.40 -3.57
CA ARG A 266 -22.16 -18.67 -4.81
C ARG A 266 -21.23 -17.52 -5.17
N TRP A 267 -20.43 -17.05 -4.22
CA TRP A 267 -19.45 -15.99 -4.44
C TRP A 267 -18.09 -16.33 -3.86
N GLU A 268 -17.07 -15.85 -4.54
CA GLU A 268 -15.67 -15.88 -4.15
C GLU A 268 -15.13 -14.44 -4.12
N VAL A 269 -14.53 -14.03 -3.02
CA VAL A 269 -13.71 -12.81 -2.98
C VAL A 269 -12.26 -13.24 -3.09
N ILE A 270 -11.59 -12.83 -4.16
CA ILE A 270 -10.19 -13.18 -4.45
C ILE A 270 -9.35 -11.94 -4.21
N VAL A 271 -8.29 -12.06 -3.42
CA VAL A 271 -7.41 -10.95 -3.05
C VAL A 271 -6.05 -11.18 -3.67
N LEU A 272 -5.50 -10.18 -4.35
CA LEU A 272 -4.21 -10.23 -5.03
C LEU A 272 -3.17 -9.36 -4.31
N ASP A 273 -1.94 -9.86 -4.23
CA ASP A 273 -0.75 -9.10 -3.84
C ASP A 273 -0.13 -8.51 -5.11
N SER A 274 -0.49 -7.26 -5.43
CA SER A 274 0.06 -6.53 -6.59
C SER A 274 1.53 -6.14 -6.44
N TYR A 275 2.16 -6.46 -5.30
CA TYR A 275 3.57 -6.23 -5.01
C TYR A 275 4.36 -7.53 -4.85
N ASP A 276 3.80 -8.65 -5.31
CA ASP A 276 4.45 -9.95 -5.27
C ASP A 276 5.84 -9.89 -5.93
N VAL A 277 5.92 -9.36 -7.14
CA VAL A 277 7.18 -8.94 -7.77
C VAL A 277 7.28 -7.41 -7.70
N ALA A 278 8.13 -6.89 -6.82
CA ALA A 278 8.31 -5.45 -6.63
C ALA A 278 9.72 -5.10 -6.14
N CYS A 279 10.14 -3.85 -6.38
CA CYS A 279 11.40 -3.31 -5.85
C CYS A 279 11.32 -2.98 -4.36
N ILE A 280 10.10 -2.89 -3.81
CA ILE A 280 9.81 -2.51 -2.44
C ILE A 280 9.29 -3.69 -1.62
N GLY A 281 9.38 -3.59 -0.29
CA GLY A 281 8.93 -4.63 0.66
C GLY A 281 9.90 -5.79 0.86
N TYR A 282 10.76 -6.09 -0.13
CA TYR A 282 11.75 -7.16 -0.06
C TYR A 282 13.17 -6.64 0.25
N PRO A 283 13.97 -7.39 1.03
CA PRO A 283 15.37 -7.04 1.28
C PRO A 283 16.22 -7.16 0.03
N GLU A 284 17.38 -6.50 0.03
CA GLU A 284 18.38 -6.62 -1.04
C GLU A 284 18.79 -8.09 -1.24
N GLY A 285 18.90 -8.51 -2.50
CA GLY A 285 19.24 -9.90 -2.86
C GLY A 285 18.06 -10.89 -2.86
N HIS A 286 16.86 -10.47 -2.45
CA HIS A 286 15.68 -11.34 -2.55
C HIS A 286 15.35 -11.65 -4.03
N PRO A 287 15.00 -12.91 -4.41
CA PRO A 287 14.76 -13.28 -5.81
C PRO A 287 13.70 -12.43 -6.51
N LYS A 288 12.57 -12.16 -5.85
CA LYS A 288 11.48 -11.34 -6.41
C LYS A 288 11.88 -9.87 -6.59
N ARG A 289 12.77 -9.35 -5.73
CA ARG A 289 13.32 -8.00 -5.89
C ARG A 289 14.32 -7.93 -7.03
N ALA A 290 15.20 -8.91 -7.15
CA ALA A 290 16.15 -8.99 -8.25
C ALA A 290 15.45 -9.11 -9.61
N GLU A 291 14.34 -9.86 -9.66
CA GLU A 291 13.46 -9.92 -10.82
C GLU A 291 12.81 -8.56 -11.14
N ALA A 292 12.27 -7.89 -10.13
CA ALA A 292 11.68 -6.55 -10.28
C ALA A 292 12.70 -5.52 -10.80
N GLU A 293 13.90 -5.49 -10.23
CA GLU A 293 14.99 -4.60 -10.64
C GLU A 293 15.45 -4.90 -12.08
N ARG A 294 15.50 -6.17 -12.48
CA ARG A 294 15.79 -6.58 -13.86
C ARG A 294 14.72 -6.07 -14.83
N LEU A 295 13.44 -6.20 -14.47
CA LEU A 295 12.34 -5.73 -15.30
C LEU A 295 12.37 -4.21 -15.46
N LEU A 296 12.60 -3.46 -14.38
CA LEU A 296 12.77 -2.01 -14.48
C LEU A 296 14.00 -1.64 -15.30
N ALA A 297 15.13 -2.33 -15.15
CA ALA A 297 16.32 -2.06 -15.97
C ALA A 297 16.06 -2.21 -17.47
N GLU A 298 15.18 -3.13 -17.87
CA GLU A 298 14.78 -3.34 -19.25
C GLU A 298 13.75 -2.32 -19.74
N ARG A 299 12.72 -2.03 -18.93
CA ARG A 299 11.52 -1.29 -19.37
C ARG A 299 11.56 0.20 -19.03
N ASN A 300 12.16 0.56 -17.90
CA ASN A 300 12.33 1.94 -17.47
C ASN A 300 13.60 2.07 -16.61
N PRO A 301 14.80 2.05 -17.21
CA PRO A 301 16.05 2.09 -16.45
C PRO A 301 16.21 3.37 -15.61
N ARG A 302 15.52 4.46 -15.97
CA ARG A 302 15.52 5.70 -15.18
C ARG A 302 14.84 5.53 -13.82
N ALA A 303 13.89 4.61 -13.69
CA ALA A 303 13.22 4.28 -12.43
C ALA A 303 14.18 3.76 -11.34
N LEU A 304 15.38 3.30 -11.73
CA LEU A 304 16.41 2.83 -10.80
C LEU A 304 17.37 3.94 -10.33
N LEU A 305 17.22 5.16 -10.87
CA LEU A 305 18.06 6.30 -10.52
C LEU A 305 17.37 7.18 -9.47
N PRO A 306 18.11 7.67 -8.46
CA PRO A 306 17.57 8.64 -7.51
C PRO A 306 17.37 10.00 -8.19
N GLU A 307 16.34 10.72 -7.76
CA GLU A 307 16.14 12.16 -8.04
C GLU A 307 16.10 12.55 -9.54
N VAL A 308 15.52 11.70 -10.39
CA VAL A 308 15.30 12.02 -11.81
C VAL A 308 13.82 11.95 -12.17
N ASP A 309 13.44 12.64 -13.25
CA ASP A 309 12.17 12.37 -13.91
C ASP A 309 12.22 10.98 -14.57
N TRP A 310 11.46 10.04 -14.00
CA TRP A 310 11.36 8.66 -14.48
C TRP A 310 10.61 8.53 -15.80
N PHE A 311 9.88 9.56 -16.23
CA PHE A 311 9.05 9.54 -17.44
C PHE A 311 9.67 10.29 -18.61
N HIS A 312 10.84 10.91 -18.41
CA HIS A 312 11.53 11.67 -19.45
C HIS A 312 11.82 10.79 -20.67
N GLU A 313 11.21 11.14 -21.81
CA GLU A 313 11.29 10.41 -23.09
C GLU A 313 10.83 8.94 -23.01
N LEU A 314 10.01 8.59 -21.99
CA LEU A 314 9.44 7.26 -21.85
C LEU A 314 8.08 7.21 -22.57
N PRO A 315 7.87 6.25 -23.50
CA PRO A 315 6.56 5.99 -24.09
C PRO A 315 5.50 5.70 -23.01
N GLU A 316 4.27 6.15 -23.23
CA GLU A 316 3.17 6.11 -22.25
C GLU A 316 2.83 4.68 -21.83
N GLU A 317 2.93 3.71 -22.74
CA GLU A 317 2.73 2.28 -22.48
C GLU A 317 3.74 1.69 -21.47
N LEU A 318 4.86 2.38 -21.23
CA LEU A 318 5.87 2.01 -20.25
C LEU A 318 5.77 2.79 -18.93
N HIS A 319 4.84 3.75 -18.81
CA HIS A 319 4.72 4.60 -17.61
C HIS A 319 4.36 3.80 -16.34
N ARG A 320 3.79 2.62 -16.49
CA ARG A 320 3.53 1.71 -15.37
C ARG A 320 4.79 1.11 -14.74
N PHE A 321 5.93 1.09 -15.44
CA PHE A 321 7.19 0.52 -14.93
C PHE A 321 7.92 1.52 -14.04
N VAL A 322 7.46 1.62 -12.80
CA VAL A 322 7.96 2.54 -11.76
C VAL A 322 7.99 1.85 -10.39
N PRO A 323 8.84 2.29 -9.44
CA PRO A 323 9.09 1.55 -8.20
C PRO A 323 7.92 1.54 -7.21
N TYR A 324 6.91 2.40 -7.40
CA TYR A 324 5.69 2.42 -6.59
C TYR A 324 4.60 1.46 -7.11
N ASN A 325 4.83 0.79 -8.23
CA ASN A 325 4.00 -0.31 -8.74
C ASN A 325 4.69 -1.66 -8.47
N GLY A 326 4.05 -2.74 -8.90
CA GLY A 326 4.59 -4.09 -8.88
C GLY A 326 3.91 -4.97 -9.93
N GLY A 327 4.20 -6.27 -9.87
CA GLY A 327 3.63 -7.31 -10.73
C GLY A 327 3.18 -8.53 -9.93
N LEU A 328 2.31 -9.34 -10.55
CA LEU A 328 1.96 -10.66 -10.02
C LEU A 328 3.01 -11.67 -10.46
N GLY A 329 3.59 -12.42 -9.52
CA GLY A 329 4.55 -13.47 -9.82
C GLY A 329 3.88 -14.71 -10.44
N PRO A 330 4.69 -15.61 -11.03
CA PRO A 330 4.19 -16.81 -11.72
C PRO A 330 3.38 -17.73 -10.80
N ASP A 331 3.79 -17.90 -9.55
CA ASP A 331 3.09 -18.73 -8.57
C ASP A 331 1.70 -18.17 -8.23
N GLN A 332 1.57 -16.85 -8.12
CA GLN A 332 0.29 -16.20 -7.83
C GLN A 332 -0.63 -16.24 -9.05
N LEU A 333 -0.10 -16.07 -10.26
CA LEU A 333 -0.88 -16.21 -11.50
C LEU A 333 -1.40 -17.64 -11.68
N GLU A 334 -0.56 -18.64 -11.39
CA GLU A 334 -0.98 -20.04 -11.48
C GLU A 334 -2.04 -20.38 -10.43
N TRP A 335 -1.87 -19.90 -9.20
CA TRP A 335 -2.90 -20.00 -8.18
C TRP A 335 -4.22 -19.34 -8.60
N LEU A 336 -4.15 -18.15 -9.22
CA LEU A 336 -5.33 -17.44 -9.72
C LEU A 336 -6.07 -18.25 -10.79
N ARG A 337 -5.35 -18.86 -11.76
CA ARG A 337 -5.95 -19.75 -12.76
C ARG A 337 -6.72 -20.90 -12.12
N GLY A 338 -6.09 -21.61 -11.18
CA GLY A 338 -6.74 -22.70 -10.46
C GLY A 338 -7.98 -22.25 -9.69
N ARG A 339 -7.92 -21.09 -9.03
CA ARG A 339 -9.05 -20.52 -8.29
C ARG A 339 -10.23 -20.17 -9.19
N LEU A 340 -9.97 -19.58 -10.36
CA LEU A 340 -11.01 -19.23 -11.33
C LEU A 340 -11.66 -20.49 -11.92
N ALA A 341 -10.87 -21.53 -12.22
CA ALA A 341 -11.38 -22.82 -12.67
C ALA A 341 -12.29 -23.46 -11.62
N GLU A 342 -11.86 -23.50 -10.36
CA GLU A 342 -12.69 -24.00 -9.24
C GLU A 342 -13.99 -23.19 -9.07
N CYS A 343 -13.95 -21.87 -9.28
CA CYS A 343 -15.14 -21.03 -9.23
C CYS A 343 -16.10 -21.40 -10.36
N MET A 344 -15.60 -21.57 -11.58
CA MET A 344 -16.42 -21.93 -12.74
C MET A 344 -17.04 -23.32 -12.61
N ASP A 345 -16.27 -24.32 -12.21
CA ASP A 345 -16.73 -25.69 -12.00
C ASP A 345 -17.85 -25.77 -10.95
N ALA A 346 -17.75 -24.93 -9.91
CA ALA A 346 -18.75 -24.85 -8.85
C ALA A 346 -19.88 -23.85 -9.14
N GLY A 347 -19.88 -23.16 -10.29
CA GLY A 347 -20.87 -22.15 -10.63
C GLY A 347 -20.85 -20.90 -9.73
N ARG A 348 -19.69 -20.59 -9.13
CA ARG A 348 -19.48 -19.38 -8.32
C ARG A 348 -19.20 -18.17 -9.19
N ARG A 349 -19.62 -17.00 -8.72
CA ARG A 349 -19.14 -15.70 -9.19
C ARG A 349 -17.93 -15.25 -8.37
N ALA A 350 -17.09 -14.40 -8.95
CA ALA A 350 -15.91 -13.87 -8.27
C ALA A 350 -15.85 -12.34 -8.30
N ILE A 351 -15.42 -11.74 -7.19
CA ILE A 351 -14.90 -10.36 -7.14
C ILE A 351 -13.41 -10.44 -6.86
N ILE A 352 -12.62 -9.73 -7.65
CA ILE A 352 -11.17 -9.61 -7.43
C ILE A 352 -10.88 -8.28 -6.75
N LEU A 353 -10.06 -8.32 -5.70
CA LEU A 353 -9.56 -7.17 -4.96
C LEU A 353 -8.05 -7.09 -5.14
N THR A 354 -7.55 -5.91 -5.47
CA THR A 354 -6.12 -5.62 -5.67
C THR A 354 -5.84 -4.20 -5.21
N HIS A 355 -4.61 -3.87 -4.85
CA HIS A 355 -4.28 -2.46 -4.61
C HIS A 355 -4.04 -1.75 -5.95
N VAL A 356 -3.09 -2.24 -6.76
CA VAL A 356 -2.79 -1.65 -8.08
C VAL A 356 -3.82 -2.11 -9.13
N PRO A 357 -4.41 -1.18 -9.92
CA PRO A 357 -5.30 -1.51 -11.04
C PRO A 357 -4.71 -2.47 -12.07
N LEU A 358 -5.57 -3.36 -12.59
CA LEU A 358 -5.17 -4.42 -13.54
C LEU A 358 -5.34 -4.03 -15.01
N MET A 359 -6.09 -2.96 -15.30
CA MET A 359 -6.44 -2.52 -16.65
C MET A 359 -6.28 -1.02 -16.79
N GLU A 360 -5.48 -0.59 -17.76
CA GLU A 360 -5.19 0.83 -18.02
C GLU A 360 -6.45 1.67 -18.22
N ALA A 361 -7.46 1.17 -18.95
CA ALA A 361 -8.70 1.90 -19.18
C ALA A 361 -9.49 2.21 -17.89
N SER A 362 -9.17 1.59 -16.75
CA SER A 362 -9.78 1.85 -15.44
C SER A 362 -8.95 2.78 -14.54
N THR A 363 -7.87 3.38 -15.05
CA THR A 363 -6.93 4.20 -14.27
C THR A 363 -6.07 5.09 -15.19
N THR A 364 -4.96 5.64 -14.72
CA THR A 364 -3.92 6.25 -15.55
C THR A 364 -2.84 5.24 -15.98
N PRO A 365 -2.11 5.48 -17.08
CA PRO A 365 -1.00 4.61 -17.51
C PRO A 365 0.12 4.44 -16.47
N LYS A 366 0.20 5.34 -15.49
CA LYS A 366 1.19 5.31 -14.41
C LYS A 366 0.85 4.36 -13.27
N THR A 367 -0.40 3.93 -13.16
CA THR A 367 -0.96 3.26 -11.98
C THR A 367 -1.52 1.89 -12.33
N VAL A 368 -0.86 1.18 -13.25
CA VAL A 368 -1.23 -0.17 -13.71
C VAL A 368 -0.19 -1.19 -13.22
N VAL A 369 -0.62 -2.41 -12.93
CA VAL A 369 0.28 -3.54 -12.63
C VAL A 369 1.24 -3.80 -13.80
N TRP A 370 2.50 -4.13 -13.51
CA TRP A 370 3.58 -4.23 -14.52
C TRP A 370 3.27 -5.23 -15.63
N ASN A 371 2.79 -6.43 -15.27
CA ASN A 371 2.42 -7.50 -16.19
C ASN A 371 0.92 -7.53 -16.48
N SER A 372 0.29 -6.36 -16.66
CA SER A 372 -1.14 -6.22 -16.96
C SER A 372 -1.61 -7.12 -18.10
N GLU A 373 -0.85 -7.26 -19.18
CA GLU A 373 -1.24 -8.09 -20.32
C GLU A 373 -1.38 -9.57 -19.93
N GLU A 374 -0.45 -10.09 -19.13
CA GLU A 374 -0.49 -11.47 -18.64
C GLU A 374 -1.64 -11.70 -17.66
N VAL A 375 -1.85 -10.74 -16.75
CA VAL A 375 -2.97 -10.78 -15.81
C VAL A 375 -4.30 -10.78 -16.58
N LEU A 376 -4.48 -9.85 -17.53
CA LEU A 376 -5.71 -9.76 -18.32
C LEU A 376 -5.92 -11.01 -19.19
N GLN A 377 -4.85 -11.68 -19.65
CA GLN A 377 -4.99 -12.96 -20.33
C GLN A 377 -5.62 -14.03 -19.41
N VAL A 378 -5.23 -14.07 -18.13
CA VAL A 378 -5.86 -14.95 -17.14
C VAL A 378 -7.32 -14.57 -16.90
N LEU A 379 -7.62 -13.29 -16.71
CA LEU A 379 -9.00 -12.83 -16.46
C LEU A 379 -9.94 -13.01 -17.65
N ARG A 380 -9.41 -12.94 -18.88
CA ARG A 380 -10.17 -13.11 -20.14
C ARG A 380 -10.30 -14.57 -20.57
N SER A 381 -9.71 -15.51 -19.83
CA SER A 381 -9.82 -16.94 -20.12
C SER A 381 -11.27 -17.45 -19.98
N ALA A 382 -11.53 -18.69 -20.43
CA ALA A 382 -12.81 -19.33 -20.24
C ALA A 382 -13.20 -19.40 -18.75
N ASP A 383 -12.21 -19.66 -17.88
CA ASP A 383 -12.41 -19.75 -16.44
C ASP A 383 -12.67 -18.37 -15.80
N GLY A 384 -12.13 -17.32 -16.41
CA GLY A 384 -12.40 -15.93 -16.03
C GLY A 384 -13.86 -15.51 -16.20
N ARG A 385 -14.73 -16.33 -16.79
CA ARG A 385 -16.18 -16.07 -16.91
C ARG A 385 -16.93 -15.94 -15.58
N CYS A 386 -16.37 -16.46 -14.50
CA CYS A 386 -16.94 -16.29 -13.16
C CYS A 386 -16.79 -14.86 -12.62
N ILE A 387 -15.84 -14.06 -13.11
CA ILE A 387 -15.50 -12.75 -12.54
C ILE A 387 -16.58 -11.73 -12.87
N ALA A 388 -17.21 -11.13 -11.87
CA ALA A 388 -18.16 -10.02 -12.07
C ALA A 388 -17.44 -8.67 -12.14
N GLY A 389 -16.41 -8.48 -11.31
CA GLY A 389 -15.61 -7.26 -11.32
C GLY A 389 -14.30 -7.35 -10.56
N VAL A 390 -13.45 -6.37 -10.83
CA VAL A 390 -12.19 -6.08 -10.15
C VAL A 390 -12.37 -4.74 -9.44
N ILE A 391 -12.00 -4.68 -8.15
CA ILE A 391 -11.96 -3.44 -7.37
C ILE A 391 -10.50 -3.16 -6.98
N ALA A 392 -10.04 -1.94 -7.24
CA ALA A 392 -8.68 -1.48 -7.04
C ALA A 392 -8.61 -0.14 -6.27
N GLY A 393 -7.43 0.23 -5.78
CA GLY A 393 -7.09 1.54 -5.22
C GLY A 393 -5.97 2.21 -6.01
N HIS A 394 -4.97 2.78 -5.33
CA HIS A 394 -3.69 3.29 -5.85
C HIS A 394 -3.78 4.57 -6.69
N ASP A 395 -4.71 4.62 -7.65
CA ASP A 395 -5.01 5.84 -8.41
C ASP A 395 -6.05 6.67 -7.67
N HIS A 396 -5.57 7.70 -6.97
CA HIS A 396 -6.39 8.53 -6.10
C HIS A 396 -7.51 9.27 -6.83
N ASP A 397 -7.39 9.49 -8.15
CA ASP A 397 -8.41 10.17 -8.96
C ASP A 397 -9.57 9.24 -9.36
N ALA A 398 -9.49 7.95 -9.02
CA ALA A 398 -10.42 6.89 -9.41
C ALA A 398 -10.49 6.63 -10.92
N GLY A 399 -11.19 5.54 -11.27
CA GLY A 399 -11.46 5.21 -12.66
C GLY A 399 -12.41 4.03 -12.78
N TYR A 400 -13.15 3.97 -13.87
CA TYR A 400 -14.08 2.90 -14.15
C TYR A 400 -14.10 2.59 -15.64
N ALA A 401 -13.96 1.30 -15.96
CA ALA A 401 -14.14 0.79 -17.30
C ALA A 401 -14.68 -0.63 -17.28
N VAL A 402 -15.32 -1.02 -18.38
CA VAL A 402 -15.70 -2.40 -18.64
C VAL A 402 -14.75 -2.94 -19.70
N ASP A 403 -14.10 -4.07 -19.44
CA ASP A 403 -13.26 -4.72 -20.43
C ASP A 403 -14.13 -5.18 -21.62
N PRO A 404 -13.95 -4.60 -22.83
CA PRO A 404 -14.81 -4.91 -23.97
C PRO A 404 -14.67 -6.36 -24.45
N VAL A 405 -13.60 -7.06 -24.07
CA VAL A 405 -13.35 -8.45 -24.46
C VAL A 405 -14.08 -9.42 -23.54
N SER A 406 -13.95 -9.26 -22.22
CA SER A 406 -14.51 -10.21 -21.25
C SER A 406 -15.85 -9.78 -20.64
N GLY A 407 -16.18 -8.49 -20.72
CA GLY A 407 -17.28 -7.87 -19.98
C GLY A 407 -16.98 -7.64 -18.49
N ILE A 408 -15.75 -7.83 -18.03
CA ILE A 408 -15.40 -7.63 -16.61
C ILE A 408 -15.41 -6.13 -16.30
N HIS A 409 -16.07 -5.77 -15.20
CA HIS A 409 -16.03 -4.42 -14.66
C HIS A 409 -14.73 -4.19 -13.91
N HIS A 410 -14.02 -3.11 -14.19
CA HIS A 410 -12.82 -2.69 -13.46
C HIS A 410 -13.09 -1.35 -12.80
N VAL A 411 -13.09 -1.33 -11.48
CA VAL A 411 -13.41 -0.19 -10.63
C VAL A 411 -12.19 0.18 -9.79
N THR A 412 -11.68 1.38 -9.98
CA THR A 412 -10.62 1.97 -9.15
C THR A 412 -11.25 3.01 -8.24
N CYS A 413 -11.10 2.80 -6.93
CA CYS A 413 -11.73 3.60 -5.88
C CYS A 413 -11.06 4.97 -5.74
N LEU A 414 -11.88 5.99 -5.47
CA LEU A 414 -11.41 7.32 -5.12
C LEU A 414 -10.71 7.29 -3.76
N SER A 415 -9.59 8.01 -3.64
CA SER A 415 -8.92 8.11 -2.35
C SER A 415 -9.61 9.12 -1.42
N PRO A 416 -9.85 8.80 -0.14
CA PRO A 416 -10.27 9.77 0.87
C PRO A 416 -9.25 10.90 1.06
N LEU A 417 -7.96 10.68 0.73
CA LEU A 417 -6.88 11.66 0.86
C LEU A 417 -7.11 12.92 0.01
N VAL A 418 -7.78 12.76 -1.13
CA VAL A 418 -7.99 13.84 -2.10
C VAL A 418 -9.38 14.47 -2.01
N CYS A 419 -10.26 13.90 -1.18
CA CYS A 419 -11.63 14.37 -0.99
C CYS A 419 -11.68 15.75 -0.32
N ALA A 420 -12.37 16.71 -0.93
CA ALA A 420 -12.47 18.08 -0.42
C ALA A 420 -13.46 18.23 0.76
N PRO A 421 -13.27 19.22 1.67
CA PRO A 421 -14.24 19.51 2.72
C PRO A 421 -15.61 19.86 2.15
N GLY A 422 -16.65 19.22 2.67
CA GLY A 422 -18.04 19.43 2.22
C GLY A 422 -18.38 18.86 0.83
N SER A 423 -17.47 18.13 0.18
CA SER A 423 -17.83 17.38 -1.04
C SER A 423 -18.58 16.08 -0.69
N ALA A 424 -19.34 15.57 -1.65
CA ALA A 424 -19.98 14.25 -1.54
C ALA A 424 -18.98 13.08 -1.73
N GLN A 425 -17.70 13.37 -1.93
CA GLN A 425 -16.67 12.35 -2.15
C GLN A 425 -16.19 11.81 -0.81
N THR A 426 -16.18 10.49 -0.68
CA THR A 426 -15.73 9.81 0.54
C THR A 426 -14.69 8.73 0.29
N GLY A 427 -14.63 8.18 -0.93
CA GLY A 427 -13.75 7.05 -1.25
C GLY A 427 -14.15 5.73 -0.60
N ALA A 428 -15.28 5.71 0.11
CA ALA A 428 -15.82 4.52 0.76
C ALA A 428 -17.04 3.99 0.01
N ALA A 429 -17.20 2.68 -0.03
CA ALA A 429 -18.37 2.04 -0.60
C ALA A 429 -18.77 0.77 0.16
N THR A 430 -19.95 0.28 -0.15
CA THR A 430 -20.47 -1.01 0.29
C THR A 430 -20.75 -1.87 -0.94
N VAL A 431 -20.17 -3.07 -0.98
CA VAL A 431 -20.38 -4.05 -2.04
C VAL A 431 -21.45 -5.03 -1.59
N GLU A 432 -22.47 -5.24 -2.41
CA GLU A 432 -23.54 -6.20 -2.17
C GLU A 432 -23.56 -7.22 -3.31
N CYS A 433 -23.36 -8.49 -2.97
CA CYS A 433 -23.37 -9.60 -3.92
C CYS A 433 -24.73 -10.29 -3.92
N TYR A 434 -25.33 -10.47 -5.09
CA TYR A 434 -26.61 -11.14 -5.31
C TYR A 434 -26.44 -12.36 -6.22
N ASP A 435 -27.52 -13.05 -6.58
CA ASP A 435 -27.40 -14.20 -7.48
C ASP A 435 -26.99 -13.76 -8.90
N GLY A 436 -25.75 -14.05 -9.28
CA GLY A 436 -25.21 -13.78 -10.62
C GLY A 436 -24.62 -12.38 -10.87
N TRP A 437 -24.88 -11.41 -10.00
CA TRP A 437 -24.43 -10.00 -10.12
C TRP A 437 -24.11 -9.38 -8.75
N ALA A 438 -23.35 -8.29 -8.74
CA ALA A 438 -23.05 -7.51 -7.54
C ALA A 438 -23.24 -6.02 -7.80
N VAL A 439 -23.26 -5.21 -6.75
CA VAL A 439 -23.31 -3.75 -6.86
C VAL A 439 -22.36 -3.12 -5.85
N VAL A 440 -21.63 -2.11 -6.31
CA VAL A 440 -20.83 -1.23 -5.46
C VAL A 440 -21.65 0.04 -5.21
N ARG A 441 -21.96 0.33 -3.96
CA ARG A 441 -22.73 1.50 -3.51
C ARG A 441 -21.81 2.44 -2.74
N GLY A 442 -21.45 3.56 -3.35
CA GLY A 442 -20.65 4.59 -2.71
C GLY A 442 -21.36 5.22 -1.52
N HIS A 443 -20.58 5.61 -0.51
CA HIS A 443 -21.06 6.48 0.57
C HIS A 443 -21.03 7.94 0.09
N GLY A 444 -21.74 8.22 -1.00
CA GLY A 444 -21.52 9.38 -1.86
C GLY A 444 -20.76 8.98 -3.14
N VAL A 445 -19.92 9.88 -3.66
CA VAL A 445 -19.10 9.59 -4.84
C VAL A 445 -17.89 8.77 -4.43
N PHE A 446 -17.76 7.58 -5.01
CA PHE A 446 -16.66 6.66 -4.71
C PHE A 446 -15.79 6.34 -5.93
N CYS A 447 -16.28 6.63 -7.15
CA CYS A 447 -15.57 6.37 -8.39
C CYS A 447 -15.98 7.39 -9.47
N VAL A 448 -15.14 7.59 -10.47
CA VAL A 448 -15.38 8.49 -11.60
C VAL A 448 -15.02 7.84 -12.92
N GLU A 449 -15.49 8.41 -14.01
CA GLU A 449 -15.12 7.99 -15.36
C GLU A 449 -13.60 8.16 -15.59
N SER A 450 -12.95 7.09 -16.03
CA SER A 450 -11.50 7.05 -16.26
C SER A 450 -11.02 8.14 -17.22
N GLY A 451 -9.80 8.64 -17.01
CA GLY A 451 -9.18 9.61 -17.91
C GLY A 451 -9.80 11.01 -17.90
N THR A 452 -10.87 11.23 -17.13
CA THR A 452 -11.56 12.52 -17.08
C THR A 452 -11.01 13.48 -16.02
N ARG A 453 -10.12 13.01 -15.13
CA ARG A 453 -9.62 13.73 -13.95
C ARG A 453 -10.77 14.20 -13.05
N ALA A 454 -11.66 13.27 -12.71
CA ALA A 454 -12.88 13.50 -11.93
C ALA A 454 -13.88 14.53 -12.52
N ARG A 455 -13.76 14.87 -13.81
CA ARG A 455 -14.70 15.77 -14.53
C ARG A 455 -15.79 15.05 -15.31
N GLY A 456 -15.65 13.75 -15.53
CA GLY A 456 -16.62 12.91 -16.21
C GLY A 456 -17.75 12.46 -15.30
N CYS A 457 -18.40 11.36 -15.69
CA CYS A 457 -19.44 10.76 -14.86
C CYS A 457 -18.90 10.43 -13.45
N GLN A 458 -19.67 10.80 -12.43
CA GLN A 458 -19.41 10.43 -11.05
C GLN A 458 -20.35 9.29 -10.68
N TYR A 459 -19.79 8.20 -10.17
CA TYR A 459 -20.55 7.01 -9.83
C TYR A 459 -20.78 6.95 -8.33
N GLU A 460 -22.05 7.03 -7.93
CA GLU A 460 -22.52 6.68 -6.59
C GLU A 460 -22.90 5.20 -6.51
N GLN A 461 -23.16 4.57 -7.65
CA GLN A 461 -23.47 3.15 -7.76
C GLN A 461 -22.91 2.58 -9.06
N ILE A 462 -22.31 1.39 -8.99
CA ILE A 462 -21.88 0.61 -10.16
C ILE A 462 -22.43 -0.81 -10.00
N GLU A 463 -23.25 -1.24 -10.95
CA GLU A 463 -23.64 -2.64 -11.06
C GLU A 463 -22.54 -3.44 -11.76
N LEU A 464 -22.12 -4.53 -11.13
CA LEU A 464 -21.15 -5.50 -11.64
C LEU A 464 -21.93 -6.71 -12.15
N SER A 465 -22.30 -6.68 -13.42
CA SER A 465 -23.08 -7.73 -14.05
C SER A 465 -22.41 -8.22 -15.33
N ARG A 466 -22.50 -9.53 -15.56
CA ARG A 466 -22.08 -10.18 -16.81
C ARG A 466 -23.16 -11.14 -17.23
N ALA A 467 -23.26 -11.34 -18.55
CA ALA A 467 -24.03 -12.46 -19.10
C ALA A 467 -23.65 -13.77 -18.38
N ASP A 468 -24.63 -14.66 -18.19
CA ASP A 468 -24.49 -15.92 -17.42
C ASP A 468 -23.21 -16.66 -17.87
N PRO A 469 -22.37 -17.17 -16.93
CA PRO A 469 -21.13 -17.86 -17.29
C PRO A 469 -21.39 -19.19 -18.02
N ARG A 470 -22.65 -19.63 -18.13
CA ARG A 470 -23.12 -20.78 -18.90
C ARG A 470 -23.77 -20.41 -20.23
N GLY A 471 -23.93 -19.12 -20.53
CA GLY A 471 -24.38 -18.64 -21.86
C GLY A 471 -25.83 -18.99 -22.20
N TRP A 472 -26.76 -18.77 -21.28
CA TRP A 472 -28.19 -18.78 -21.59
C TRP A 472 -28.69 -17.37 -21.92
#